data_AF-A0A2A4RT43-F1
#
_entry.id   AF-A0A2A4RT43-F1
#
_cell.length_a   1.000
_cell.length_b   1.000
_cell.length_c   1.000
_cell.angle_alpha   90.00
_cell.angle_beta   90.00
_cell.angle_gamma   90.00
#
_symmetry.space_group_name_H-M   'P 1'
#
loop_
_entity.id
_entity.type
_entity.pdbx_description
1 polymer ?
#
loop_
_entity_poly.entity_id
_entity_poly.type
_entity_poly.pdbx_seq_one_letter_code
_entity_poly.pdbx_strand_id
1 'polypeptide(L)'
;GTWGGGVSFYDGKTWQSLTSEDGLAGDVVYSIAQDDDGVFWFGTNKGLSRYDGKAWQTFAKGGPNGLIDDNVYAVIAHPSGEIWVGTRGGVTRLGYGE
;
A
#
# COMPACT_ATOMS: atom_id res chain seq x y z
N GLY A 1 -4.05 -6.53 8.04
CA GLY A 1 -3.67 -7.37 6.89
C GLY A 1 -3.83 -8.82 7.26
N THR A 2 -4.02 -9.69 6.28
CA THR A 2 -4.13 -11.15 6.46
C THR A 2 -3.18 -11.88 5.50
N TRP A 3 -2.98 -13.18 5.72
CA TRP A 3 -2.24 -14.06 4.79
C TRP A 3 -3.19 -14.61 3.72
N GLY A 4 -3.63 -13.74 2.79
CA GLY A 4 -4.39 -14.14 1.60
C GLY A 4 -5.88 -13.76 1.60
N GLY A 5 -6.39 -13.10 2.64
CA GLY A 5 -7.75 -12.55 2.69
C GLY A 5 -7.80 -11.02 2.57
N GLY A 6 -6.70 -10.38 2.19
CA GLY A 6 -6.60 -8.93 2.05
C GLY A 6 -6.59 -8.16 3.37
N VAL A 7 -7.30 -7.03 3.41
CA VAL A 7 -7.41 -6.12 4.56
C VAL A 7 -8.83 -6.13 5.11
N SER A 8 -8.96 -6.38 6.42
CA SER A 8 -10.21 -6.07 7.13
C SER A 8 -10.29 -4.58 7.42
N PHE A 9 -11.33 -3.93 6.93
CA PHE A 9 -11.61 -2.50 7.05
C PHE A 9 -12.90 -2.30 7.85
N TYR A 10 -12.92 -1.31 8.73
CA TYR A 10 -14.09 -0.94 9.53
C TYR A 10 -14.45 0.52 9.30
N ASP A 11 -15.63 0.77 8.77
CA ASP A 11 -16.11 2.13 8.44
C ASP A 11 -16.78 2.85 9.64
N GLY A 12 -16.66 2.29 10.85
CA GLY A 12 -17.36 2.76 12.04
C GLY A 12 -18.75 2.12 12.25
N LYS A 13 -19.22 1.29 11.31
CA LYS A 13 -20.49 0.57 11.39
C LYS A 13 -20.36 -0.91 11.03
N THR A 14 -19.70 -1.21 9.92
CA THR A 14 -19.60 -2.56 9.34
C THR A 14 -18.15 -2.92 9.05
N TRP A 15 -17.85 -4.22 9.19
CA TRP A 15 -16.58 -4.80 8.76
C TRP A 15 -16.69 -5.25 7.31
N GLN A 16 -15.68 -4.90 6.53
CA GLN A 16 -15.54 -5.28 5.13
C GLN A 16 -14.15 -5.88 4.91
N SER A 17 -14.00 -6.73 3.91
CA SER A 17 -12.71 -7.25 3.47
C SER A 17 -12.39 -6.66 2.11
N LEU A 18 -11.25 -6.00 1.99
CA LEU A 18 -10.73 -5.46 0.73
C LEU A 18 -9.63 -6.39 0.21
N THR A 19 -9.81 -6.86 -1.01
CA THR A 19 -8.97 -7.84 -1.69
C THR A 19 -8.48 -7.31 -3.03
N SER A 20 -7.76 -8.14 -3.77
CA SER A 20 -7.32 -7.82 -5.12
C SER A 20 -8.45 -7.66 -6.12
N GLU A 21 -9.62 -8.24 -5.85
CA GLU A 21 -10.85 -7.98 -6.62
C GLU A 21 -11.37 -6.55 -6.44
N ASP A 22 -11.06 -5.92 -5.30
CA ASP A 22 -11.47 -4.56 -4.97
C ASP A 22 -10.44 -3.50 -5.40
N GLY A 23 -9.23 -3.92 -5.82
CA GLY A 23 -8.15 -3.04 -6.28
C GLY A 23 -6.84 -3.13 -5.49
N LEU A 24 -6.78 -3.95 -4.43
CA LEU A 24 -5.54 -4.21 -3.70
C LEU A 24 -4.52 -4.94 -4.59
N ALA A 25 -3.23 -4.61 -4.45
CA ALA A 25 -2.20 -5.18 -5.31
C ALA A 25 -2.00 -6.68 -5.06
N GLY A 26 -2.09 -7.11 -3.79
CA GLY A 26 -2.00 -8.51 -3.39
C GLY A 26 -2.75 -8.79 -2.10
N ASP A 27 -3.32 -9.99 -2.01
CA ASP A 27 -4.17 -10.41 -0.87
C ASP A 27 -3.38 -10.74 0.40
N VAL A 28 -2.04 -10.81 0.30
CA VAL A 28 -1.17 -10.91 1.47
C VAL A 28 -0.67 -9.51 1.80
N VAL A 29 -1.12 -8.97 2.93
CA VAL A 29 -0.78 -7.61 3.36
C VAL A 29 0.10 -7.64 4.59
N TYR A 30 1.32 -7.15 4.45
CA TYR A 30 2.36 -7.14 5.48
C TYR A 30 2.35 -5.87 6.32
N SER A 31 2.01 -4.73 5.73
CA SER A 31 2.04 -3.44 6.41
C SER A 31 0.92 -2.51 5.93
N ILE A 32 0.50 -1.61 6.81
CA ILE A 32 -0.50 -0.58 6.53
C ILE A 32 0.03 0.73 7.14
N ALA A 33 -0.03 1.81 6.37
CA ALA A 33 0.25 3.16 6.82
C ALA A 33 -0.86 4.10 6.33
N GLN A 34 -1.00 5.24 7.00
CA GLN A 34 -1.85 6.34 6.55
C GLN A 34 -0.99 7.60 6.54
N ASP A 35 -1.09 8.40 5.49
CA ASP A 35 -0.46 9.72 5.47
C ASP A 35 -1.37 10.81 6.06
N ASP A 36 -0.83 12.02 6.19
CA ASP A 36 -1.54 13.14 6.83
C ASP A 36 -2.75 13.65 6.02
N ASP A 37 -2.83 13.29 4.73
CA ASP A 37 -4.00 13.56 3.86
C ASP A 37 -5.09 12.49 3.99
N GLY A 38 -4.86 11.47 4.82
CA GLY A 38 -5.80 10.38 5.08
C GLY A 38 -5.76 9.26 4.05
N VAL A 39 -4.78 9.26 3.13
CA VAL A 39 -4.61 8.20 2.13
C VAL A 39 -3.99 6.98 2.79
N PHE A 40 -4.55 5.81 2.48
CA PHE A 40 -4.04 4.54 2.97
C PHE A 40 -3.02 3.93 2.02
N TRP A 41 -1.97 3.37 2.61
CA TRP A 41 -0.90 2.68 1.92
C TRP A 41 -0.78 1.26 2.45
N PHE A 42 -0.76 0.27 1.55
CA PHE A 42 -0.74 -1.15 1.90
C PHE A 42 0.45 -1.83 1.26
N GLY A 43 1.40 -2.29 2.09
CA GLY A 43 2.50 -3.12 1.62
C GLY A 43 2.04 -4.57 1.45
N THR A 44 2.11 -5.09 0.23
CA THR A 44 1.61 -6.42 -0.13
C THR A 44 2.71 -7.32 -0.70
N ASN A 45 2.38 -8.57 -1.00
CA ASN A 45 3.26 -9.49 -1.73
C ASN A 45 3.34 -9.23 -3.25
N LYS A 46 2.60 -8.26 -3.77
CA LYS A 46 2.52 -7.92 -5.21
C LYS A 46 2.64 -6.41 -5.46
N GLY A 47 3.32 -5.70 -4.58
CA GLY A 47 3.57 -4.27 -4.66
C GLY A 47 2.94 -3.47 -3.53
N LEU A 48 2.95 -2.16 -3.70
CA LEU A 48 2.37 -1.20 -2.77
C LEU A 48 1.04 -0.69 -3.35
N SER A 49 -0.04 -0.78 -2.58
CA SER A 49 -1.31 -0.14 -2.94
C SER A 49 -1.48 1.18 -2.22
N ARG A 50 -2.00 2.18 -2.94
CA ARG A 50 -2.48 3.46 -2.43
C ARG A 50 -3.99 3.53 -2.60
N TYR A 51 -4.69 4.00 -1.58
CA TYR A 51 -6.14 4.21 -1.61
C TYR A 51 -6.52 5.53 -0.94
N ASP A 52 -7.13 6.44 -1.68
CA ASP A 52 -7.55 7.76 -1.18
C ASP A 52 -9.02 7.82 -0.74
N GLY A 53 -9.65 6.66 -0.54
CA GLY A 53 -11.09 6.56 -0.25
C GLY A 53 -11.97 6.56 -1.49
N LYS A 54 -11.41 6.76 -2.70
CA LYS A 54 -12.15 6.72 -3.97
C LYS A 54 -11.50 5.82 -5.01
N ALA A 55 -10.19 5.92 -5.17
CA ALA A 55 -9.45 5.23 -6.21
C ALA A 55 -8.25 4.45 -5.65
N TRP A 56 -7.99 3.31 -6.28
CA TRP A 56 -6.80 2.51 -6.05
C TRP A 56 -5.71 2.84 -7.04
N GLN A 57 -4.47 2.83 -6.56
CA GLN A 57 -3.27 2.90 -7.39
C GLN A 57 -2.25 1.86 -6.91
N THR A 58 -1.57 1.22 -7.84
CA THR A 58 -0.56 0.19 -7.55
C THR A 58 0.82 0.64 -8.01
N PHE A 59 1.79 0.50 -7.13
CA PHE A 59 3.22 0.66 -7.41
C PHE A 59 3.87 -0.72 -7.36
N ALA A 60 4.43 -1.16 -8.48
CA ALA A 60 5.04 -2.47 -8.64
C ALA A 60 6.43 -2.34 -9.28
N LYS A 61 7.19 -3.43 -9.23
CA LYS A 61 8.50 -3.52 -9.86
C LYS A 61 8.41 -3.29 -11.36
N GLY A 62 9.27 -2.42 -11.88
CA GLY A 62 9.34 -2.10 -13.31
C GLY A 62 8.22 -1.17 -13.83
N GLY A 63 7.31 -0.72 -12.96
CA GLY A 63 6.33 0.32 -13.30
C GLY A 63 6.92 1.74 -13.30
N PRO A 64 6.16 2.74 -13.79
CA PRO A 64 6.52 4.15 -13.61
C PRO A 64 6.53 4.51 -12.13
N ASN A 65 7.60 5.15 -11.65
CA ASN A 65 7.88 5.35 -10.21
C ASN A 65 7.84 4.02 -9.42
N GLY A 66 8.29 2.95 -10.08
CA GLY A 66 8.18 1.58 -9.59
C GLY A 66 9.10 1.22 -8.44
N LEU A 67 8.75 0.13 -7.78
CA LEU A 67 9.50 -0.40 -6.65
C LEU A 67 10.72 -1.20 -7.10
N ILE A 68 11.69 -1.37 -6.19
CA ILE A 68 12.83 -2.27 -6.43
C ILE A 68 12.42 -3.76 -6.36
N ASP A 69 11.38 -4.09 -5.59
CA ASP A 69 10.79 -5.44 -5.48
C ASP A 69 9.30 -5.35 -5.14
N ASP A 70 8.52 -6.36 -5.51
CA ASP A 70 7.07 -6.43 -5.27
C ASP A 70 6.71 -6.89 -3.86
N ASN A 71 7.63 -7.53 -3.12
CA ASN A 71 7.38 -7.91 -1.74
C ASN A 71 7.63 -6.72 -0.82
N VAL A 72 6.57 -6.02 -0.45
CA VAL A 72 6.61 -4.81 0.38
C VAL A 72 6.30 -5.16 1.84
N TYR A 73 7.33 -5.16 2.68
CA TYR A 73 7.21 -5.57 4.08
C TYR A 73 6.94 -4.40 5.03
N ALA A 74 7.37 -3.19 4.69
CA ALA A 74 7.20 -2.01 5.52
C ALA A 74 6.83 -0.79 4.68
N VAL A 75 5.94 0.03 5.20
CA VAL A 75 5.56 1.32 4.61
C VAL A 75 5.54 2.36 5.72
N ILE A 76 6.18 3.50 5.47
CA ILE A 76 6.16 4.67 6.36
C ILE A 76 5.75 5.88 5.52
N ALA A 77 4.66 6.53 5.90
CA ALA A 77 4.32 7.85 5.42
C ALA A 77 5.06 8.89 6.26
N HIS A 78 5.84 9.75 5.62
CA HIS A 78 6.59 10.81 6.29
C HIS A 78 5.81 12.13 6.25
N PRO A 79 5.87 13.00 7.29
CA PRO A 79 5.11 14.25 7.32
C PRO A 79 5.41 15.26 6.21
N SER A 80 6.55 15.12 5.50
CA SER A 80 6.82 15.94 4.29
C SER A 80 6.21 15.37 3.00
N GLY A 81 5.40 14.32 3.11
CA GLY A 81 4.67 13.69 2.01
C GLY A 81 5.37 12.50 1.38
N GLU A 82 6.65 12.24 1.65
CA GLU A 82 7.32 11.08 1.07
C GLU A 82 6.86 9.76 1.69
N ILE A 83 6.80 8.73 0.85
CA ILE A 83 6.54 7.37 1.27
C ILE A 83 7.83 6.56 1.19
N TRP A 84 8.23 5.99 2.32
CA TRP A 84 9.36 5.07 2.42
C TRP A 84 8.85 3.63 2.40
N VAL A 85 9.35 2.86 1.44
CA VAL A 85 8.86 1.52 1.12
C VAL A 85 9.99 0.52 1.32
N GLY A 86 9.93 -0.27 2.39
CA GLY A 86 10.84 -1.36 2.65
C GLY A 86 10.38 -2.62 1.92
N THR A 87 11.17 -3.07 0.95
CA THR A 87 10.90 -4.26 0.15
C THR A 87 11.93 -5.36 0.45
N ARG A 88 11.71 -6.57 -0.07
CA ARG A 88 12.70 -7.65 -0.03
C ARG A 88 14.05 -7.25 -0.64
N GLY A 89 14.05 -6.38 -1.65
CA GLY A 89 15.24 -5.99 -2.40
C GLY A 89 15.96 -4.75 -1.86
N GLY A 90 15.36 -4.02 -0.90
CA GLY A 90 15.92 -2.79 -0.36
C GLY A 90 14.84 -1.76 -0.04
N VAL A 91 15.20 -0.48 -0.05
CA VAL A 91 14.27 0.62 0.27
C VAL A 91 14.04 1.48 -0.97
N THR A 92 12.77 1.74 -1.30
CA THR A 92 12.35 2.70 -2.31
C THR A 92 11.74 3.92 -1.61
N ARG A 93 12.12 5.12 -2.06
CA ARG A 93 11.49 6.38 -1.63
C ARG A 93 10.63 6.91 -2.76
N LEU A 94 9.35 7.12 -2.51
CA LEU A 94 8.41 7.75 -3.44
C LEU A 94 8.17 9.19 -2.99
N GLY A 95 8.42 10.15 -3.88
CA GLY A 95 8.10 11.56 -3.65
C GLY A 95 6.64 11.82 -3.98
N TYR A 96 5.94 12.54 -3.10
CA TYR A 96 4.57 12.98 -3.35
C TYR A 96 4.61 14.44 -3.80
N GLY A 97 4.42 14.67 -5.11
CA GLY A 97 4.41 15.99 -5.72
C GLY A 97 5.28 16.10 -6.97
N GLU A 98 4.68 15.82 -8.13
CA GLU A 98 4.51 16.76 -9.26
C GLU A 98 3.16 16.47 -9.94
#